data_AF-A0A9Q1BBC3-F1
#
_entry.id   AF-A0A9Q1BBC3-F1
#
_cell.length_a   1.000
_cell.length_b   1.000
_cell.length_c   1.000
_cell.angle_alpha   90.00
_cell.angle_beta   90.00
_cell.angle_gamma   90.00
#
_symmetry.space_group_name_H-M   'P 1'
#
loop_
_entity.id
_entity.type
_entity.pdbx_description
1 polymer ?
#
loop_
_entity_poly.entity_id
_entity_poly.type
_entity_poly.pdbx_seq_one_letter_code
_entity_poly.pdbx_strand_id
1 'polypeptide(L)'
;MRVLRQLTVILVLLVPLLIQKSEGASHTMDNVLDFFPESEGDGLNIIWAHGVNSHEDLNQSLHDDTMMLETDIILRGIGTENQTDIPVNAHPPDTDSDLLTLDFINKTTLTSGKGMKLDFKYLEAVGPTMEIVLDLDSQINCPLWINADIVKGPNSPKDPISPVEFIDTANSYFNETVLSLGFTTDWGVLKEEDMYTWTMIFDILQYTYNLDPQPVTYPIRAIWCVRSWSKFTWLLGLRESFSITVWTASTDPVDIQGLMSLREHGDIKRIFYDLPTRMRDNFLQAIETGVPAPDEKQTSLWNRESWTSVSAGGKNLVFLSTESAGISGPSFRAGYIQSIEQHKPKRGALTVTVQGIVQFVDRVR
;
A
#
# COMPACT_ATOMS: atom_id res chain seq x y z
N MET A 1 -64.32 -35.83 5.92
CA MET A 1 -63.75 -34.48 6.13
C MET A 1 -62.23 -34.54 6.05
N ARG A 2 -61.62 -33.89 5.04
CA ARG A 2 -60.24 -33.40 5.06
C ARG A 2 -60.24 -32.09 4.26
N VAL A 3 -59.85 -30.99 4.88
CA VAL A 3 -59.79 -29.68 4.24
C VAL A 3 -58.34 -29.44 3.82
N LEU A 4 -58.07 -29.37 2.52
CA LEU A 4 -56.79 -28.84 2.04
C LEU A 4 -56.84 -27.32 2.22
N ARG A 5 -56.00 -26.79 3.12
CA ARG A 5 -55.64 -25.37 3.10
C ARG A 5 -54.56 -25.18 2.04
N GLN A 6 -54.83 -24.37 1.02
CA GLN A 6 -53.77 -23.86 0.15
C GLN A 6 -52.93 -22.86 0.95
N LEU A 7 -51.61 -23.02 0.91
CA LEU A 7 -50.65 -22.05 1.44
C LEU A 7 -50.22 -21.14 0.29
N THR A 8 -50.74 -19.91 0.26
CA THR A 8 -50.27 -18.88 -0.65
C THR A 8 -48.94 -18.34 -0.15
N VAL A 9 -47.84 -18.81 -0.74
CA VAL A 9 -46.51 -18.24 -0.50
C VAL A 9 -46.39 -16.93 -1.29
N ILE A 10 -46.39 -15.80 -0.59
CA ILE A 10 -46.14 -14.49 -1.18
C ILE A 10 -44.62 -14.35 -1.32
N LEU A 11 -44.12 -14.44 -2.55
CA LEU A 11 -42.71 -14.22 -2.86
C LEU A 11 -42.43 -12.71 -2.91
N VAL A 12 -41.96 -12.14 -1.79
CA VAL A 12 -41.53 -10.74 -1.74
C VAL A 12 -40.16 -10.64 -2.44
N LEU A 13 -40.18 -10.19 -3.69
CA LEU A 13 -38.96 -9.81 -4.42
C LEU A 13 -38.42 -8.50 -3.84
N LEU A 14 -37.46 -8.62 -2.93
CA LEU A 14 -36.54 -7.54 -2.60
C LEU A 14 -35.67 -7.27 -3.84
N VAL A 15 -36.08 -6.30 -4.64
CA VAL A 15 -35.24 -5.71 -5.69
C VAL A 15 -34.16 -4.89 -4.98
N PRO A 16 -32.86 -5.18 -5.18
CA PRO A 16 -31.81 -4.30 -4.69
C PRO A 16 -31.99 -2.91 -5.29
N LEU A 17 -31.88 -1.87 -4.47
CA LEU A 17 -31.93 -0.50 -4.97
C LEU A 17 -30.63 -0.25 -5.74
N LEU A 18 -30.66 -0.49 -7.05
CA LEU A 18 -29.58 -0.12 -7.97
C LEU A 18 -29.47 1.40 -7.98
N ILE A 19 -28.54 1.91 -7.15
CA ILE A 19 -28.03 3.27 -7.26
C ILE A 19 -27.49 3.40 -8.69
N GLN A 20 -28.11 4.26 -9.50
CA GLN A 20 -27.58 4.57 -10.82
C GLN A 20 -26.34 5.44 -10.62
N LYS A 21 -25.18 4.78 -10.54
CA LYS A 21 -23.88 5.44 -10.59
C LYS A 21 -23.87 6.40 -11.78
N SER A 22 -23.56 7.67 -11.54
CA SER A 22 -23.43 8.65 -12.61
C SER A 22 -22.21 8.32 -13.47
N GLU A 23 -22.37 8.32 -14.80
CA GLU A 23 -21.26 8.23 -15.76
C GLU A 23 -20.49 9.57 -15.85
N GLY A 24 -20.00 10.05 -14.71
CA GLY A 24 -18.77 10.82 -14.67
C GLY A 24 -17.60 9.85 -14.86
N ALA A 25 -16.55 10.28 -15.58
CA ALA A 25 -15.31 9.53 -15.66
C ALA A 25 -14.54 9.73 -14.35
N SER A 26 -14.83 8.89 -13.34
CA SER A 26 -14.19 9.01 -12.04
C SER A 26 -12.71 8.65 -12.15
N HIS A 27 -11.86 9.69 -12.12
CA HIS A 27 -10.40 9.57 -12.23
C HIS A 27 -9.75 8.99 -10.96
N THR A 28 -10.54 8.47 -10.01
CA THR A 28 -10.09 8.00 -8.69
C THR A 28 -9.15 6.80 -8.75
N MET A 29 -9.32 5.92 -9.73
CA MET A 29 -8.44 4.79 -10.04
C MET A 29 -7.48 5.05 -11.21
N ASP A 30 -7.47 6.26 -11.79
CA ASP A 30 -6.53 6.55 -12.88
C ASP A 30 -5.09 6.45 -12.38
N ASN A 31 -4.23 5.92 -13.24
CA ASN A 31 -2.80 5.92 -13.00
C ASN A 31 -2.33 7.38 -12.90
N VAL A 32 -1.74 7.75 -11.75
CA VAL A 32 -1.29 9.12 -11.49
C VAL A 32 -0.29 9.62 -12.54
N LEU A 33 0.46 8.73 -13.21
CA LEU A 33 1.35 9.11 -14.31
C LEU A 33 0.64 9.51 -15.61
N ASP A 34 -0.55 8.95 -15.85
CA ASP A 34 -1.39 9.29 -17.00
C ASP A 34 -2.28 10.51 -16.70
N PHE A 35 -2.63 10.74 -15.42
CA PHE A 35 -3.35 11.93 -14.94
C PHE A 35 -2.42 13.17 -14.83
N PHE A 36 -1.15 12.98 -14.45
CA PHE A 36 -0.11 14.01 -14.41
C PHE A 36 0.91 13.78 -15.54
N PRO A 37 0.65 14.23 -16.79
CA PRO A 37 1.56 14.04 -17.92
C PRO A 37 2.93 14.72 -17.72
N GLU A 38 3.01 15.74 -16.87
CA GLU A 38 4.24 16.38 -16.41
C GLU A 38 5.18 15.42 -15.64
N SER A 39 4.69 14.25 -15.23
CA SER A 39 5.52 13.17 -14.67
C SER A 39 6.49 12.55 -15.70
N GLU A 40 6.28 12.78 -17.00
CA GLU A 40 6.96 12.10 -18.10
C GLU A 40 6.90 10.55 -18.03
N GLY A 41 5.99 10.00 -17.23
CA GLY A 41 5.87 8.56 -16.98
C GLY A 41 6.86 8.01 -15.95
N ASP A 42 7.35 8.83 -15.02
CA ASP A 42 8.24 8.42 -13.91
C ASP A 42 7.63 8.76 -12.55
N GLY A 43 7.49 7.77 -11.66
CA GLY A 43 6.94 7.96 -10.32
C GLY A 43 7.80 8.82 -9.39
N LEU A 44 9.07 9.08 -9.75
CA LEU A 44 9.89 10.10 -9.09
C LEU A 44 9.42 11.52 -9.41
N ASN A 45 8.80 11.77 -10.57
CA ASN A 45 8.39 13.11 -10.97
C ASN A 45 7.05 13.55 -10.36
N ILE A 46 6.29 12.65 -9.74
CA ILE A 46 5.13 13.03 -8.91
C ILE A 46 5.62 13.84 -7.69
N ILE A 47 5.01 15.01 -7.47
CA ILE A 47 5.29 15.90 -6.34
C ILE A 47 4.26 15.66 -5.25
N TRP A 48 4.73 15.37 -4.04
CA TRP A 48 3.91 15.03 -2.87
C TRP A 48 3.96 16.14 -1.82
N ALA A 49 2.81 16.48 -1.24
CA ALA A 49 2.72 17.18 0.04
C ALA A 49 2.26 16.17 1.10
N HIS A 50 3.07 16.00 2.15
CA HIS A 50 2.92 14.98 3.19
C HIS A 50 2.34 15.60 4.47
N GLY A 51 1.35 14.95 5.09
CA GLY A 51 0.76 15.40 6.36
C GLY A 51 0.01 16.73 6.28
N VAL A 52 -0.77 16.95 5.20
CA VAL A 52 -1.53 18.18 4.93
C VAL A 52 -2.73 18.32 5.87
N ASN A 53 -2.45 18.70 7.12
CA ASN A 53 -3.34 18.53 8.26
C ASN A 53 -3.90 19.85 8.84
N SER A 54 -3.57 21.00 8.26
CA SER A 54 -4.15 22.29 8.64
C SER A 54 -4.75 23.03 7.45
N HIS A 55 -5.59 24.04 7.72
CA HIS A 55 -6.02 24.99 6.69
C HIS A 55 -4.86 25.77 6.06
N GLU A 56 -3.72 25.95 6.74
CA GLU A 56 -2.53 26.62 6.20
C GLU A 56 -1.81 25.72 5.19
N ASP A 57 -1.50 24.47 5.56
CA ASP A 57 -0.85 23.49 4.69
C ASP A 57 -1.70 23.21 3.45
N LEU A 58 -3.01 22.99 3.62
CA LEU A 58 -3.93 22.75 2.50
C LEU A 58 -3.99 23.97 1.57
N ASN A 59 -4.05 25.18 2.11
CA ASN A 59 -4.06 26.38 1.27
C ASN A 59 -2.72 26.56 0.54
N GLN A 60 -1.58 26.14 1.10
CA GLN A 60 -0.31 26.14 0.39
C GLN A 60 -0.31 25.09 -0.75
N SER A 61 -0.56 23.82 -0.43
CA SER A 61 -0.47 22.70 -1.38
C SER A 61 -1.47 22.73 -2.53
N LEU A 62 -2.58 23.48 -2.40
CA LEU A 62 -3.50 23.73 -3.52
C LEU A 62 -3.01 24.83 -4.48
N HIS A 63 -2.08 25.70 -4.08
CA HIS A 63 -1.59 26.84 -4.87
C HIS A 63 -0.12 26.71 -5.34
N ASP A 64 0.61 25.68 -4.91
CA ASP A 64 1.96 25.33 -5.40
C ASP A 64 1.94 24.20 -6.46
N ASP A 65 3.11 23.65 -6.79
CA ASP A 65 3.33 22.60 -7.78
C ASP A 65 3.09 21.15 -7.26
N THR A 66 2.58 20.98 -6.04
CA THR A 66 2.15 19.68 -5.51
C THR A 66 1.17 18.99 -6.46
N MET A 67 1.36 17.70 -6.72
CA MET A 67 0.44 16.88 -7.51
C MET A 67 -0.47 16.04 -6.62
N MET A 68 0.09 15.35 -5.62
CA MET A 68 -0.64 14.51 -4.66
C MET A 68 -0.59 15.11 -3.26
N LEU A 69 -1.77 15.36 -2.67
CA LEU A 69 -1.92 15.80 -1.29
C LEU A 69 -2.19 14.59 -0.40
N GLU A 70 -1.33 14.36 0.58
CA GLU A 70 -1.43 13.30 1.56
C GLU A 70 -1.82 13.88 2.92
N THR A 71 -2.71 13.22 3.65
CA THR A 71 -3.22 13.73 4.92
C THR A 71 -3.67 12.61 5.87
N ASP A 72 -3.46 12.84 7.16
CA ASP A 72 -3.69 11.88 8.23
C ASP A 72 -5.12 12.00 8.77
N ILE A 73 -5.92 10.93 8.72
CA ILE A 73 -7.34 10.96 9.07
C ILE A 73 -7.60 10.31 10.43
N ILE A 74 -8.28 11.08 11.30
CA ILE A 74 -8.76 10.66 12.63
C ILE A 74 -10.19 11.15 12.88
N LEU A 75 -10.80 10.72 13.98
CA LEU A 75 -12.03 11.34 14.50
C LEU A 75 -11.70 12.51 15.44
N ARG A 76 -12.48 13.60 15.39
CA ARG A 76 -12.34 14.75 16.28
C ARG A 76 -12.49 14.33 17.74
N GLY A 77 -11.45 14.57 18.53
CA GLY A 77 -11.35 14.24 19.95
C GLY A 77 -11.02 12.77 20.24
N ILE A 78 -10.49 12.01 19.29
CA ILE A 78 -10.28 10.55 19.44
C ILE A 78 -9.47 10.17 20.68
N GLY A 79 -9.94 9.15 21.41
CA GLY A 79 -9.33 8.71 22.66
C GLY A 79 -9.57 9.64 23.86
N THR A 80 -10.38 10.68 23.71
CA THR A 80 -10.76 11.62 24.80
C THR A 80 -12.25 11.52 25.14
N GLU A 81 -12.66 12.16 26.25
CA GLU A 81 -14.09 12.29 26.60
C GLU A 81 -14.91 13.16 25.62
N ASN A 82 -14.25 13.87 24.70
CA ASN A 82 -14.86 14.75 23.71
C ASN A 82 -14.85 14.15 22.29
N GLN A 83 -14.64 12.83 22.16
CA GLN A 83 -14.68 12.16 20.86
C GLN A 83 -16.06 12.31 20.17
N THR A 84 -16.04 12.57 18.87
CA THR A 84 -17.24 12.68 18.02
C THR A 84 -17.03 11.90 16.72
N ASP A 85 -18.11 11.58 16.00
CA ASP A 85 -18.04 10.85 14.72
C ASP A 85 -17.62 11.75 13.53
N ILE A 86 -17.05 12.94 13.79
CA ILE A 86 -16.64 13.91 12.76
C ILE A 86 -15.17 13.67 12.35
N PRO A 87 -14.86 13.34 11.09
CA PRO A 87 -13.48 13.22 10.62
C PRO A 87 -12.74 14.55 10.55
N VAL A 88 -11.48 14.53 10.97
CA VAL A 88 -10.54 15.66 10.91
C VAL A 88 -9.17 15.18 10.46
N ASN A 89 -8.41 16.11 9.87
CA ASN A 89 -7.09 15.83 9.33
C ASN A 89 -6.05 16.14 10.41
N ALA A 90 -5.45 15.14 11.04
CA ALA A 90 -4.44 15.30 12.10
C ALA A 90 -3.61 14.03 12.32
N HIS A 91 -2.31 14.18 12.60
CA HIS A 91 -1.42 13.08 12.94
C HIS A 91 -1.27 12.91 14.47
N PRO A 92 -1.48 11.70 15.04
CA PRO A 92 -1.22 11.43 16.46
C PRO A 92 0.22 11.82 16.88
N PRO A 93 0.44 12.51 18.01
CA PRO A 93 -0.41 12.54 19.20
C PRO A 93 -1.54 13.57 19.19
N ASP A 94 -1.68 14.39 18.15
CA ASP A 94 -2.80 15.31 18.05
C ASP A 94 -4.12 14.52 17.87
N THR A 95 -5.17 15.01 18.52
CA THR A 95 -6.50 14.37 18.57
C THR A 95 -7.58 15.22 17.91
N ASP A 96 -7.20 16.38 17.38
CA ASP A 96 -8.09 17.33 16.69
C ASP A 96 -7.27 18.31 15.82
N SER A 97 -7.91 19.00 14.88
CA SER A 97 -7.31 20.09 14.08
C SER A 97 -8.34 21.15 13.65
N ASP A 98 -7.87 22.17 12.91
CA ASP A 98 -8.73 23.17 12.27
C ASP A 98 -9.31 22.71 10.91
N LEU A 99 -8.82 21.58 10.36
CA LEU A 99 -9.20 21.06 9.06
C LEU A 99 -10.15 19.86 9.17
N LEU A 100 -11.41 20.06 8.77
CA LEU A 100 -12.36 18.97 8.55
C LEU A 100 -12.00 18.18 7.29
N THR A 101 -12.16 16.87 7.31
CA THR A 101 -11.89 16.04 6.12
C THR A 101 -12.84 16.33 4.96
N LEU A 102 -14.08 16.75 5.26
CA LEU A 102 -15.02 17.30 4.28
C LEU A 102 -14.44 18.52 3.55
N ASP A 103 -13.81 19.46 4.28
CA ASP A 103 -13.19 20.63 3.67
C ASP A 103 -11.96 20.26 2.84
N PHE A 104 -11.16 19.28 3.28
CA PHE A 104 -10.02 18.78 2.52
C PHE A 104 -10.45 18.16 1.18
N ILE A 105 -11.38 17.19 1.21
CA ILE A 105 -11.83 16.48 0.00
C ILE A 105 -12.51 17.48 -0.94
N ASN A 106 -13.40 18.34 -0.44
CA ASN A 106 -14.11 19.33 -1.26
C ASN A 106 -13.17 20.37 -1.89
N LYS A 107 -12.26 20.99 -1.12
CA LYS A 107 -11.32 21.99 -1.67
C LYS A 107 -10.35 21.38 -2.68
N THR A 108 -9.88 20.16 -2.44
CA THR A 108 -9.00 19.44 -3.39
C THR A 108 -9.76 19.06 -4.66
N THR A 109 -10.98 18.56 -4.53
CA THR A 109 -11.88 18.22 -5.65
C THR A 109 -12.21 19.43 -6.53
N LEU A 110 -12.39 20.60 -5.94
CA LEU A 110 -12.62 21.86 -6.67
C LEU A 110 -11.35 22.43 -7.33
N THR A 111 -10.17 21.85 -7.06
CA THR A 111 -8.88 22.32 -7.58
C THR A 111 -8.35 21.36 -8.65
N SER A 112 -8.48 21.75 -9.92
CA SER A 112 -7.98 20.97 -11.05
C SER A 112 -6.47 20.72 -10.98
N GLY A 113 -6.03 19.51 -11.29
CA GLY A 113 -4.60 19.15 -11.29
C GLY A 113 -4.05 18.82 -9.90
N LYS A 114 -4.89 18.35 -8.98
CA LYS A 114 -4.52 17.83 -7.66
C LYS A 114 -5.18 16.46 -7.46
N GLY A 115 -4.46 15.50 -6.90
CA GLY A 115 -4.98 14.20 -6.42
C GLY A 115 -4.78 14.05 -4.92
N MET A 116 -5.35 13.03 -4.30
CA MET A 116 -5.38 12.91 -2.84
C MET A 116 -5.12 11.50 -2.29
N LYS A 117 -4.48 11.44 -1.12
CA LYS A 117 -4.21 10.22 -0.33
C LYS A 117 -4.69 10.42 1.11
N LEU A 118 -5.67 9.63 1.54
CA LEU A 118 -6.27 9.68 2.88
C LEU A 118 -5.65 8.58 3.76
N ASP A 119 -4.85 8.94 4.76
CA ASP A 119 -4.15 7.99 5.64
C ASP A 119 -4.81 7.82 7.01
N PHE A 120 -5.61 6.75 7.12
CA PHE A 120 -6.36 6.42 8.32
C PHE A 120 -5.44 5.90 9.43
N LYS A 121 -5.42 6.60 10.57
CA LYS A 121 -4.66 6.19 11.76
C LYS A 121 -5.48 5.34 12.73
N TYR A 122 -6.80 5.32 12.57
CA TYR A 122 -7.77 4.55 13.36
C TYR A 122 -8.89 4.01 12.46
N LEU A 123 -9.39 2.82 12.78
CA LEU A 123 -10.43 2.14 11.99
C LEU A 123 -11.78 2.89 12.09
N GLU A 124 -12.03 3.49 13.24
CA GLU A 124 -13.25 4.23 13.59
C GLU A 124 -13.49 5.44 12.67
N ALA A 125 -12.44 5.99 12.06
CA ALA A 125 -12.55 7.12 11.12
C ALA A 125 -12.91 6.70 9.69
N VAL A 126 -12.80 5.40 9.34
CA VAL A 126 -12.98 4.91 7.96
C VAL A 126 -14.42 5.06 7.49
N GLY A 127 -15.40 4.52 8.22
CA GLY A 127 -16.82 4.61 7.85
C GLY A 127 -17.29 6.05 7.61
N PRO A 128 -17.15 6.96 8.60
CA PRO A 128 -17.58 8.36 8.46
C PRO A 128 -16.86 9.14 7.36
N THR A 129 -15.58 8.83 7.07
CA THR A 129 -14.86 9.47 5.95
C THR A 129 -15.28 8.91 4.60
N MET A 130 -15.52 7.61 4.50
CA MET A 130 -15.96 6.98 3.26
C MET A 130 -17.43 7.28 2.93
N GLU A 131 -18.25 7.65 3.93
CA GLU A 131 -19.56 8.28 3.73
C GLU A 131 -19.42 9.65 3.03
N ILE A 132 -18.47 10.49 3.46
CA ILE A 132 -18.15 11.76 2.79
C ILE A 132 -17.64 11.52 1.35
N VAL A 133 -16.79 10.51 1.12
CA VAL A 133 -16.33 10.15 -0.24
C VAL A 133 -17.51 9.74 -1.13
N LEU A 134 -18.45 8.96 -0.62
CA LEU A 134 -19.62 8.50 -1.37
C LEU A 134 -20.59 9.64 -1.71
N ASP A 135 -20.86 10.56 -0.77
CA ASP A 135 -21.67 11.76 -1.03
C ASP A 135 -21.02 12.71 -2.07
N LEU A 136 -19.68 12.66 -2.19
CA LEU A 136 -18.91 13.48 -3.12
C LEU A 136 -18.53 12.76 -4.45
N ASP A 137 -18.82 11.47 -4.65
CA ASP A 137 -18.46 10.65 -5.82
C ASP A 137 -18.56 11.41 -7.16
N SER A 138 -19.75 11.92 -7.46
CA SER A 138 -20.06 12.67 -8.69
C SER A 138 -19.26 13.97 -8.89
N GLN A 139 -18.54 14.44 -7.87
CA GLN A 139 -17.65 15.60 -7.92
C GLN A 139 -16.17 15.21 -7.98
N ILE A 140 -15.76 14.06 -7.44
CA ILE A 140 -14.34 13.65 -7.35
C ILE A 140 -13.83 13.25 -8.76
N ASN A 141 -13.15 14.20 -9.40
CA ASN A 141 -12.59 14.05 -10.75
C ASN A 141 -11.05 14.00 -10.72
N CYS A 142 -10.47 13.32 -9.72
CA CYS A 142 -9.03 13.15 -9.58
C CYS A 142 -8.65 11.84 -8.85
N PRO A 143 -7.38 11.39 -8.90
CA PRO A 143 -6.91 10.19 -8.20
C PRO A 143 -7.16 10.24 -6.69
N LEU A 144 -7.74 9.16 -6.15
CA LEU A 144 -8.09 8.99 -4.74
C LEU A 144 -7.48 7.70 -4.20
N TRP A 145 -6.53 7.87 -3.29
CA TRP A 145 -5.81 6.78 -2.65
C TRP A 145 -6.26 6.64 -1.19
N ILE A 146 -6.57 5.41 -0.77
CA ILE A 146 -7.08 5.10 0.57
C ILE A 146 -6.00 4.30 1.32
N ASN A 147 -5.37 4.90 2.34
CA ASN A 147 -4.18 4.39 3.01
C ASN A 147 -4.46 3.92 4.44
N ALA A 148 -3.83 2.82 4.83
CA ALA A 148 -3.68 2.41 6.22
C ALA A 148 -2.48 1.48 6.41
N ASP A 149 -1.84 1.57 7.58
CA ASP A 149 -0.84 0.60 8.04
C ASP A 149 -1.53 -0.68 8.56
N ILE A 150 -1.76 -1.65 7.68
CA ILE A 150 -2.52 -2.88 7.97
C ILE A 150 -1.65 -4.08 8.41
N VAL A 151 -0.33 -4.05 8.24
CA VAL A 151 0.57 -5.13 8.69
C VAL A 151 1.64 -4.61 9.63
N LYS A 152 2.11 -5.43 10.58
CA LYS A 152 3.18 -5.02 11.51
C LYS A 152 4.54 -5.07 10.80
N GLY A 153 5.12 -3.90 10.55
CA GLY A 153 6.38 -3.72 9.83
C GLY A 153 7.62 -3.72 10.72
N PRO A 154 8.78 -3.32 10.17
CA PRO A 154 10.04 -3.25 10.91
C PRO A 154 9.95 -2.35 12.14
N ASN A 155 10.50 -2.84 13.26
CA ASN A 155 10.66 -2.17 14.56
C ASN A 155 9.40 -1.64 15.26
N SER A 156 8.22 -1.75 14.65
CA SER A 156 6.99 -1.18 15.19
C SER A 156 6.55 -1.80 16.52
N PRO A 157 6.35 -0.98 17.58
CA PRO A 157 5.61 -1.41 18.76
C PRO A 157 4.10 -1.38 18.49
N LYS A 158 3.62 -0.49 17.61
CA LYS A 158 2.21 -0.24 17.30
C LYS A 158 1.55 -1.47 16.68
N ASP A 159 0.32 -1.77 17.08
CA ASP A 159 -0.50 -2.75 16.38
C ASP A 159 -1.16 -2.10 15.15
N PRO A 160 -1.27 -2.82 14.02
CA PRO A 160 -1.84 -2.29 12.78
C PRO A 160 -3.37 -2.17 12.84
N ILE A 161 -3.94 -1.42 11.89
CA ILE A 161 -5.38 -1.45 11.63
C ILE A 161 -5.78 -2.84 11.11
N SER A 162 -6.95 -3.35 11.52
CA SER A 162 -7.46 -4.65 11.08
C SER A 162 -7.58 -4.69 9.54
N PRO A 163 -6.82 -5.56 8.83
CA PRO A 163 -6.77 -5.54 7.36
C PRO A 163 -8.12 -5.78 6.71
N VAL A 164 -8.87 -6.75 7.25
CA VAL A 164 -10.17 -7.17 6.71
C VAL A 164 -11.20 -6.08 6.94
N GLU A 165 -11.31 -5.56 8.16
CA GLU A 165 -12.29 -4.52 8.49
C GLU A 165 -11.99 -3.21 7.76
N PHE A 166 -10.71 -2.85 7.55
CA PHE A 166 -10.33 -1.68 6.75
C PHE A 166 -10.77 -1.82 5.29
N ILE A 167 -10.36 -2.91 4.62
CA ILE A 167 -10.61 -3.14 3.19
C ILE A 167 -12.12 -3.34 2.95
N ASP A 168 -12.78 -4.16 3.75
CA ASP A 168 -14.22 -4.42 3.62
C ASP A 168 -15.04 -3.15 3.88
N THR A 169 -14.66 -2.32 4.87
CA THR A 169 -15.36 -1.04 5.11
C THR A 169 -15.17 -0.09 3.94
N ALA A 170 -13.93 0.20 3.53
CA ALA A 170 -13.66 1.13 2.44
C ALA A 170 -14.36 0.72 1.14
N ASN A 171 -14.23 -0.54 0.74
CA ASN A 171 -14.85 -1.07 -0.48
C ASN A 171 -16.37 -1.28 -0.37
N SER A 172 -16.96 -1.28 0.83
CA SER A 172 -18.44 -1.31 0.99
C SER A 172 -19.11 0.04 0.72
N TYR A 173 -18.38 1.14 0.90
CA TYR A 173 -18.83 2.50 0.57
C TYR A 173 -18.43 2.88 -0.85
N PHE A 174 -17.13 2.80 -1.18
CA PHE A 174 -16.59 3.28 -2.45
C PHE A 174 -15.34 2.48 -2.86
N ASN A 175 -15.53 1.47 -3.69
CA ASN A 175 -14.49 0.53 -4.12
C ASN A 175 -13.66 0.99 -5.33
N GLU A 176 -13.92 2.18 -5.86
CA GLU A 176 -13.19 2.73 -7.00
C GLU A 176 -12.04 3.62 -6.53
N THR A 177 -11.08 3.03 -5.82
CA THR A 177 -9.91 3.73 -5.27
C THR A 177 -8.64 2.88 -5.39
N VAL A 178 -7.48 3.55 -5.39
CA VAL A 178 -6.18 2.88 -5.20
C VAL A 178 -6.00 2.61 -3.70
N LEU A 179 -5.78 1.35 -3.32
CA LEU A 179 -5.53 1.00 -1.92
C LEU A 179 -4.04 1.12 -1.60
N SER A 180 -3.70 1.93 -0.62
CA SER A 180 -2.33 2.26 -0.22
C SER A 180 -1.99 1.54 1.08
N LEU A 181 -1.69 0.25 0.97
CA LEU A 181 -1.70 -0.69 2.08
C LEU A 181 -0.30 -0.85 2.66
N GLY A 182 -0.09 -0.20 3.79
CA GLY A 182 1.20 0.01 4.42
C GLY A 182 1.52 -0.97 5.54
N PHE A 183 2.58 -0.61 6.28
CA PHE A 183 3.11 -1.38 7.38
C PHE A 183 3.37 -0.44 8.56
N THR A 184 2.90 -0.76 9.78
CA THR A 184 3.29 0.05 10.94
C THR A 184 4.81 -0.01 11.09
N THR A 185 5.46 1.14 11.26
CA THR A 185 6.91 1.23 11.46
C THR A 185 7.25 2.12 12.65
N ASP A 186 8.44 1.92 13.21
CA ASP A 186 9.02 2.83 14.20
C ASP A 186 10.54 2.92 14.02
N TRP A 187 11.14 4.01 14.49
CA TRP A 187 12.58 4.25 14.39
C TRP A 187 13.28 4.08 15.74
N GLY A 188 14.35 3.30 15.75
CA GLY A 188 15.11 2.96 16.96
C GLY A 188 16.51 2.48 16.63
N VAL A 189 17.30 2.15 17.65
CA VAL A 189 18.68 1.68 17.46
C VAL A 189 18.66 0.34 16.72
N LEU A 190 19.09 0.38 15.45
CA LEU A 190 19.18 -0.78 14.56
C LEU A 190 19.88 -1.96 15.23
N LYS A 191 19.16 -3.07 15.35
CA LYS A 191 19.77 -4.40 15.36
C LYS A 191 20.05 -4.80 13.91
N GLU A 192 20.99 -5.71 13.70
CA GLU A 192 21.44 -6.07 12.35
C GLU A 192 20.37 -6.78 11.49
N GLU A 193 19.27 -7.19 12.12
CA GLU A 193 18.13 -7.90 11.54
C GLU A 193 16.95 -6.97 11.15
N ASP A 194 17.01 -5.69 11.51
CA ASP A 194 15.90 -4.73 11.38
C ASP A 194 15.69 -4.29 9.91
N MET A 195 14.82 -4.99 9.18
CA MET A 195 14.42 -4.68 7.80
C MET A 195 13.06 -5.29 7.46
N TYR A 196 12.48 -4.96 6.30
CA TYR A 196 11.31 -5.67 5.78
C TYR A 196 11.66 -7.15 5.56
N THR A 197 11.08 -8.02 6.38
CA THR A 197 11.28 -9.47 6.30
C THR A 197 10.40 -10.08 5.20
N TRP A 198 10.75 -11.26 4.72
CA TRP A 198 9.86 -11.99 3.80
C TRP A 198 8.49 -12.24 4.43
N THR A 199 8.43 -12.62 5.72
CA THR A 199 7.18 -12.83 6.44
C THR A 199 6.24 -11.63 6.35
N MET A 200 6.74 -10.40 6.56
CA MET A 200 5.94 -9.17 6.41
C MET A 200 5.36 -9.03 4.99
N ILE A 201 6.17 -9.27 3.95
CA ILE A 201 5.74 -9.21 2.55
C ILE A 201 4.66 -10.27 2.24
N PHE A 202 4.77 -11.47 2.83
CA PHE A 202 3.76 -12.53 2.67
C PHE A 202 2.52 -12.35 3.55
N ASP A 203 2.63 -11.61 4.66
CA ASP A 203 1.50 -11.25 5.52
C ASP A 203 0.63 -10.18 4.87
N ILE A 204 1.20 -9.19 4.17
CA ILE A 204 0.40 -8.22 3.42
C ILE A 204 -0.24 -8.85 2.16
N LEU A 205 0.50 -9.73 1.45
CA LEU A 205 -0.01 -10.45 0.28
C LEU A 205 -1.21 -11.37 0.55
N GLN A 206 -1.43 -11.80 1.80
CA GLN A 206 -2.64 -12.55 2.16
C GLN A 206 -3.92 -11.73 1.98
N TYR A 207 -3.83 -10.41 2.10
CA TYR A 207 -4.95 -9.48 1.90
C TYR A 207 -4.98 -8.89 0.49
N THR A 208 -3.82 -8.52 -0.06
CA THR A 208 -3.76 -7.73 -1.31
C THR A 208 -3.83 -8.51 -2.61
N TYR A 209 -3.41 -9.79 -2.64
CA TYR A 209 -3.27 -10.56 -3.89
C TYR A 209 -4.60 -10.84 -4.62
N ASN A 210 -5.73 -10.74 -3.91
CA ASN A 210 -7.07 -11.01 -4.44
C ASN A 210 -7.92 -9.75 -4.67
N LEU A 211 -7.36 -8.55 -4.51
CA LEU A 211 -8.06 -7.27 -4.74
C LEU A 211 -8.11 -6.89 -6.23
N ASP A 212 -7.22 -7.48 -7.03
CA ASP A 212 -7.15 -7.40 -8.49
C ASP A 212 -8.56 -7.56 -9.14
N PRO A 213 -9.05 -6.58 -9.92
CA PRO A 213 -8.29 -5.53 -10.61
C PRO A 213 -8.07 -4.21 -9.84
N GLN A 214 -8.52 -4.07 -8.59
CA GLN A 214 -8.32 -2.84 -7.82
C GLN A 214 -6.81 -2.57 -7.62
N PRO A 215 -6.29 -1.37 -7.95
CA PRO A 215 -4.86 -1.10 -7.81
C PRO A 215 -4.42 -1.05 -6.34
N VAL A 216 -3.22 -1.55 -6.04
CA VAL A 216 -2.63 -1.55 -4.70
C VAL A 216 -1.21 -0.98 -4.73
N THR A 217 -0.99 0.15 -4.05
CA THR A 217 0.39 0.59 -3.72
C THR A 217 0.78 0.09 -2.34
N TYR A 218 2.08 -0.16 -2.14
CA TYR A 218 2.66 -0.49 -0.83
C TYR A 218 3.54 0.67 -0.34
N PRO A 219 3.08 1.45 0.66
CA PRO A 219 3.92 2.34 1.44
C PRO A 219 5.09 1.60 2.10
N ILE A 220 6.32 1.90 1.69
CA ILE A 220 7.53 1.38 2.31
C ILE A 220 8.45 2.53 2.75
N ARG A 221 9.00 2.42 3.95
CA ARG A 221 9.81 3.48 4.55
C ARG A 221 11.25 3.40 4.02
N ALA A 222 11.72 4.51 3.44
CA ALA A 222 12.94 4.62 2.64
C ALA A 222 14.19 4.03 3.33
N ILE A 223 14.30 4.21 4.64
CA ILE A 223 15.42 3.76 5.48
C ILE A 223 15.77 2.27 5.32
N TRP A 224 14.82 1.40 4.99
CA TRP A 224 15.07 -0.03 4.81
C TRP A 224 15.29 -0.47 3.36
N CYS A 225 15.21 0.44 2.38
CA CYS A 225 15.37 0.10 0.95
C CYS A 225 16.70 -0.61 0.66
N VAL A 226 17.80 -0.15 1.27
CA VAL A 226 19.15 -0.69 1.04
C VAL A 226 19.32 -2.17 1.45
N ARG A 227 18.38 -2.74 2.23
CA ARG A 227 18.31 -4.18 2.55
C ARG A 227 17.02 -4.87 2.10
N SER A 228 16.14 -4.16 1.38
CA SER A 228 14.78 -4.63 1.08
C SER A 228 14.32 -4.44 -0.36
N TRP A 229 15.05 -3.67 -1.19
CA TRP A 229 14.65 -3.35 -2.57
C TRP A 229 14.28 -4.60 -3.39
N SER A 230 15.04 -5.69 -3.26
CA SER A 230 14.82 -6.94 -4.00
C SER A 230 13.53 -7.68 -3.61
N LYS A 231 12.94 -7.36 -2.46
CA LYS A 231 11.61 -7.85 -2.05
C LYS A 231 10.49 -7.00 -2.65
N PHE A 232 10.74 -5.71 -2.88
CA PHE A 232 9.79 -4.78 -3.49
C PHE A 232 9.72 -4.97 -5.02
N THR A 233 10.87 -5.16 -5.68
CA THR A 233 10.91 -5.52 -7.11
C THR A 233 10.27 -6.88 -7.37
N TRP A 234 10.46 -7.85 -6.46
CA TRP A 234 9.73 -9.12 -6.48
C TRP A 234 8.20 -8.93 -6.37
N LEU A 235 7.75 -8.08 -5.44
CA LEU A 235 6.33 -7.78 -5.21
C LEU A 235 5.66 -7.19 -6.46
N LEU A 236 6.33 -6.24 -7.13
CA LEU A 236 5.91 -5.69 -8.43
C LEU A 236 5.82 -6.75 -9.56
N GLY A 237 6.53 -7.88 -9.41
CA GLY A 237 6.53 -9.01 -10.36
C GLY A 237 5.37 -9.99 -10.23
N LEU A 238 4.41 -9.77 -9.32
CA LEU A 238 3.26 -10.68 -9.08
C LEU A 238 1.95 -10.27 -9.78
N ARG A 239 1.80 -8.96 -10.03
CA ARG A 239 0.63 -8.30 -10.61
C ARG A 239 1.07 -7.03 -11.31
N GLU A 240 0.36 -6.60 -12.35
CA GLU A 240 0.56 -5.30 -12.99
C GLU A 240 -0.09 -4.18 -12.15
N SER A 241 -1.24 -4.48 -11.53
CA SER A 241 -2.04 -3.64 -10.62
C SER A 241 -1.35 -3.26 -9.28
N PHE A 242 -0.07 -3.62 -9.08
CA PHE A 242 0.69 -3.26 -7.89
C PHE A 242 1.65 -2.08 -8.13
N SER A 243 1.93 -1.28 -7.10
CA SER A 243 2.96 -0.24 -7.10
C SER A 243 3.65 -0.13 -5.73
N ILE A 244 4.73 0.63 -5.64
CA ILE A 244 5.43 0.97 -4.38
C ILE A 244 5.33 2.47 -4.16
N THR A 245 5.12 2.91 -2.92
CA THR A 245 5.28 4.31 -2.51
C THR A 245 6.37 4.39 -1.46
N VAL A 246 7.53 4.91 -1.85
CA VAL A 246 8.66 5.13 -0.96
C VAL A 246 8.41 6.42 -0.19
N TRP A 247 8.28 6.33 1.14
CA TRP A 247 8.07 7.48 2.02
C TRP A 247 9.17 7.59 3.08
N THR A 248 9.37 8.76 3.69
CA THR A 248 10.33 8.91 4.80
C THR A 248 10.01 10.07 5.74
N ALA A 249 10.26 9.88 7.04
CA ALA A 249 10.24 11.01 7.96
C ALA A 249 11.47 11.91 7.73
N SER A 250 11.34 13.20 8.00
CA SER A 250 12.41 14.21 7.82
C SER A 250 13.65 14.00 8.69
N THR A 251 13.55 13.13 9.70
CA THR A 251 14.61 12.76 10.65
C THR A 251 15.25 11.39 10.36
N ASP A 252 14.75 10.63 9.38
CA ASP A 252 15.24 9.29 9.09
C ASP A 252 16.63 9.34 8.40
N PRO A 253 17.64 8.57 8.89
CA PRO A 253 18.94 8.46 8.22
C PRO A 253 18.86 7.51 7.01
N VAL A 254 18.16 7.93 5.97
CA VAL A 254 18.01 7.18 4.72
C VAL A 254 19.35 7.05 3.99
N ASP A 255 19.70 5.83 3.60
CA ASP A 255 20.77 5.58 2.65
C ASP A 255 20.24 5.71 1.21
N ILE A 256 20.70 6.74 0.50
CA ILE A 256 20.38 7.00 -0.91
C ILE A 256 20.72 5.79 -1.80
N GLN A 257 21.69 4.95 -1.44
CA GLN A 257 22.00 3.72 -2.18
C GLN A 257 20.83 2.74 -2.22
N GLY A 258 19.97 2.72 -1.20
CA GLY A 258 18.74 1.95 -1.21
C GLY A 258 17.72 2.47 -2.23
N LEU A 259 17.66 3.79 -2.42
CA LEU A 259 16.78 4.43 -3.41
C LEU A 259 17.31 4.20 -4.83
N MET A 260 18.63 4.32 -5.04
CA MET A 260 19.30 3.98 -6.30
C MET A 260 19.04 2.52 -6.70
N SER A 261 19.30 1.57 -5.78
CA SER A 261 19.12 0.14 -6.06
C SER A 261 17.67 -0.21 -6.42
N LEU A 262 16.69 0.36 -5.70
CA LEU A 262 15.26 0.17 -5.98
C LEU A 262 14.83 0.77 -7.33
N ARG A 263 15.40 1.92 -7.71
CA ARG A 263 15.12 2.59 -8.99
C ARG A 263 15.77 1.90 -10.19
N GLU A 264 16.97 1.35 -10.00
CA GLU A 264 17.73 0.63 -11.05
C GLU A 264 17.11 -0.73 -11.39
N HIS A 265 16.60 -1.45 -10.38
CA HIS A 265 16.10 -2.83 -10.52
C HIS A 265 14.56 -2.91 -10.57
N GLY A 266 13.86 -1.78 -10.41
CA GLY A 266 12.41 -1.70 -10.37
C GLY A 266 11.82 -0.94 -11.56
N ASP A 267 10.51 -1.06 -11.74
CA ASP A 267 9.79 -0.30 -12.77
C ASP A 267 9.50 1.12 -12.26
N ILE A 268 10.19 2.12 -12.83
CA ILE A 268 9.99 3.54 -12.49
C ILE A 268 8.56 4.03 -12.72
N LYS A 269 7.75 3.33 -13.53
CA LYS A 269 6.32 3.62 -13.73
C LYS A 269 5.44 3.21 -12.55
N ARG A 270 6.01 2.48 -11.59
CA ARG A 270 5.29 1.80 -10.51
C ARG A 270 5.96 2.01 -9.15
N ILE A 271 6.87 2.98 -9.05
CA ILE A 271 7.58 3.34 -7.81
C ILE A 271 7.49 4.86 -7.64
N PHE A 272 6.68 5.29 -6.67
CA PHE A 272 6.43 6.68 -6.31
C PHE A 272 7.29 7.10 -5.11
N TYR A 273 7.62 8.39 -5.00
CA TYR A 273 8.58 8.89 -4.01
C TYR A 273 8.03 10.08 -3.21
N ASP A 274 7.36 9.78 -2.09
CA ASP A 274 6.90 10.72 -1.07
C ASP A 274 8.09 11.12 -0.16
N LEU A 275 8.97 11.97 -0.70
CA LEU A 275 10.24 12.36 -0.08
C LEU A 275 10.27 13.87 0.20
N PRO A 276 10.58 14.31 1.44
CA PRO A 276 10.83 15.71 1.74
C PRO A 276 11.89 16.30 0.80
N THR A 277 11.72 17.56 0.39
CA THR A 277 12.49 18.22 -0.69
C THR A 277 13.99 17.93 -0.63
N ARG A 278 14.63 18.13 0.53
CA ARG A 278 16.07 17.87 0.71
C ARG A 278 16.49 16.42 0.42
N MET A 279 15.63 15.43 0.69
CA MET A 279 15.89 14.03 0.39
C MET A 279 15.71 13.74 -1.11
N ARG A 280 14.67 14.34 -1.72
CA ARG A 280 14.42 14.34 -3.17
C ARG A 280 15.60 14.93 -3.94
N ASP A 281 16.10 16.10 -3.53
CA ASP A 281 17.24 16.80 -4.14
C ASP A 281 18.52 15.94 -4.08
N ASN A 282 18.83 15.36 -2.92
CA ASN A 282 19.97 14.46 -2.75
C ASN A 282 19.87 13.21 -3.66
N PHE A 283 18.66 12.68 -3.86
CA PHE A 283 18.42 11.51 -4.70
C PHE A 283 18.54 11.84 -6.19
N LEU A 284 17.96 12.97 -6.63
CA LEU A 284 18.14 13.50 -7.99
C LEU A 284 19.63 13.74 -8.29
N GLN A 285 20.38 14.37 -7.37
CA GLN A 285 21.82 14.56 -7.52
C GLN A 285 22.59 13.24 -7.62
N ALA A 286 22.21 12.20 -6.88
CA ALA A 286 22.84 10.88 -6.96
C ALA A 286 22.58 10.18 -8.31
N ILE A 287 21.39 10.36 -8.88
CA ILE A 287 21.04 9.90 -10.23
C ILE A 287 21.86 10.65 -11.29
N GLU A 288 21.91 11.99 -11.24
CA GLU A 288 22.68 12.82 -12.19
C GLU A 288 24.18 12.54 -12.16
N THR A 289 24.76 12.40 -10.96
CA THR A 289 26.20 12.14 -10.77
C THR A 289 26.58 10.68 -11.01
N GLY A 290 25.60 9.79 -11.24
CA GLY A 290 25.82 8.39 -11.54
C GLY A 290 26.57 7.65 -10.43
N VAL A 291 26.29 7.97 -9.16
CA VAL A 291 26.84 7.20 -8.04
C VAL A 291 26.30 5.78 -8.16
N PRO A 292 27.14 4.77 -8.46
CA PRO A 292 26.63 3.43 -8.70
C PRO A 292 26.03 2.89 -7.41
N ALA A 293 24.91 2.17 -7.53
CA ALA A 293 24.46 1.28 -6.47
C ALA A 293 25.66 0.41 -6.02
N PRO A 294 25.80 0.09 -4.73
CA PRO A 294 26.86 -0.80 -4.28
C PRO A 294 26.65 -2.15 -4.96
N ASP A 295 27.56 -2.47 -5.89
CA ASP A 295 27.62 -3.71 -6.64
C ASP A 295 27.27 -4.87 -5.72
N GLU A 296 26.05 -5.43 -5.87
CA GLU A 296 25.59 -6.48 -4.98
C GLU A 296 26.50 -7.67 -5.25
N LYS A 297 27.48 -7.86 -4.36
CA LYS A 297 28.26 -9.09 -4.32
C LYS A 297 27.27 -10.20 -4.06
N GLN A 298 26.78 -10.79 -5.16
CA GLN A 298 26.04 -12.03 -5.18
C GLN A 298 26.95 -13.08 -4.56
N THR A 299 26.83 -13.23 -3.25
CA THR A 299 27.33 -14.36 -2.48
C THR A 299 26.48 -15.57 -2.84
N SER A 300 26.67 -16.02 -4.08
CA SER A 300 26.27 -17.34 -4.61
C SER A 300 26.79 -18.49 -3.74
N LEU A 301 27.72 -18.20 -2.83
CA LEU A 301 27.96 -18.92 -1.59
C LEU A 301 26.75 -18.84 -0.63
N TRP A 302 25.76 -19.71 -0.91
CA TRP A 302 24.68 -20.08 0.02
C TRP A 302 25.20 -20.26 1.47
N ASN A 303 24.70 -19.44 2.40
CA ASN A 303 25.00 -19.59 3.82
C ASN A 303 23.99 -20.54 4.49
N ARG A 304 24.48 -21.70 4.93
CA ARG A 304 23.70 -22.71 5.66
C ARG A 304 23.17 -22.19 6.99
N GLU A 305 23.92 -21.35 7.68
CA GLU A 305 23.67 -20.98 9.08
C GLU A 305 22.58 -19.92 9.22
N SER A 306 22.24 -19.24 8.12
CA SER A 306 21.11 -18.29 8.04
C SER A 306 19.72 -18.94 8.10
N TRP A 307 19.60 -20.28 8.18
CA TRP A 307 18.32 -21.00 8.09
C TRP A 307 18.22 -22.15 9.11
N THR A 308 17.14 -22.18 9.93
CA THR A 308 16.89 -23.23 10.94
C THR A 308 15.82 -24.23 10.47
N SER A 309 16.00 -25.55 10.62
CA SER A 309 15.22 -26.62 9.94
C SER A 309 14.18 -27.37 10.79
N VAL A 310 12.95 -27.69 10.29
CA VAL A 310 12.04 -28.70 10.91
C VAL A 310 10.84 -29.29 10.06
N SER A 311 9.61 -28.73 9.96
CA SER A 311 8.39 -29.40 9.36
C SER A 311 7.26 -28.42 8.87
N ALA A 312 6.01 -28.83 8.53
CA ALA A 312 4.85 -27.93 8.27
C ALA A 312 3.47 -28.66 8.28
N GLY A 313 2.36 -27.92 8.48
CA GLY A 313 0.98 -28.45 8.32
C GLY A 313 -0.14 -27.40 8.24
N GLY A 314 -0.69 -27.17 7.04
CA GLY A 314 -1.78 -26.21 6.78
C GLY A 314 -2.13 -26.08 5.29
N LYS A 315 -3.05 -25.16 4.94
CA LYS A 315 -3.23 -24.71 3.56
C LYS A 315 -2.07 -23.79 3.20
N ASN A 316 -1.27 -24.15 2.21
CA ASN A 316 -0.13 -23.35 1.75
C ASN A 316 -0.50 -22.65 0.43
N LEU A 317 -0.09 -21.39 0.27
CA LEU A 317 -0.18 -20.64 -0.98
C LEU A 317 1.18 -20.64 -1.68
N VAL A 318 1.18 -20.69 -3.01
CA VAL A 318 2.39 -20.53 -3.83
C VAL A 318 2.18 -19.33 -4.75
N PHE A 319 2.89 -18.25 -4.45
CA PHE A 319 2.98 -17.05 -5.27
C PHE A 319 4.11 -17.23 -6.29
N LEU A 320 3.83 -17.08 -7.57
CA LEU A 320 4.81 -17.20 -8.64
C LEU A 320 5.04 -15.83 -9.29
N SER A 321 6.30 -15.42 -9.42
CA SER A 321 6.71 -14.37 -10.34
C SER A 321 7.42 -14.98 -11.57
N THR A 322 7.88 -14.16 -12.50
CA THR A 322 8.63 -14.59 -13.69
C THR A 322 9.93 -15.33 -13.38
N GLU A 323 10.54 -15.11 -12.20
CA GLU A 323 11.89 -15.59 -11.85
C GLU A 323 11.97 -16.34 -10.52
N SER A 324 10.87 -16.48 -9.79
CA SER A 324 10.89 -17.07 -8.44
C SER A 324 9.52 -17.57 -7.96
N ALA A 325 9.54 -18.37 -6.89
CA ALA A 325 8.35 -18.84 -6.18
C ALA A 325 8.43 -18.46 -4.69
N GLY A 326 7.47 -17.68 -4.22
CA GLY A 326 7.18 -17.50 -2.81
C GLY A 326 6.18 -18.55 -2.32
N ILE A 327 6.41 -19.15 -1.16
CA ILE A 327 5.52 -20.14 -0.55
C ILE A 327 5.12 -19.63 0.83
N SER A 328 3.84 -19.29 1.03
CA SER A 328 3.30 -18.88 2.32
C SER A 328 2.50 -20.01 2.97
N GLY A 329 2.62 -20.15 4.29
CA GLY A 329 1.82 -21.05 5.12
C GLY A 329 1.39 -20.36 6.42
N PRO A 330 0.41 -20.94 7.14
CA PRO A 330 -0.16 -20.29 8.32
C PRO A 330 0.87 -20.04 9.42
N SER A 331 0.76 -18.87 10.05
CA SER A 331 1.51 -18.42 11.23
C SER A 331 3.04 -18.31 11.03
N PHE A 332 3.47 -17.12 10.59
CA PHE A 332 4.87 -16.65 10.58
C PHE A 332 5.84 -17.43 9.67
N ARG A 333 5.33 -18.11 8.64
CA ARG A 333 6.11 -19.06 7.83
C ARG A 333 5.93 -18.84 6.35
N ALA A 334 6.95 -18.27 5.74
CA ALA A 334 7.07 -18.28 4.29
C ALA A 334 8.51 -18.62 3.86
N GLY A 335 8.61 -19.34 2.75
CA GLY A 335 9.87 -19.65 2.08
C GLY A 335 9.93 -18.95 0.73
N TYR A 336 11.12 -18.52 0.33
CA TYR A 336 11.38 -17.90 -0.97
C TYR A 336 12.34 -18.78 -1.77
N ILE A 337 11.99 -19.09 -3.01
CA ILE A 337 12.77 -19.91 -3.94
C ILE A 337 13.03 -19.08 -5.20
N GLN A 338 14.24 -18.53 -5.31
CA GLN A 338 14.69 -17.83 -6.52
C GLN A 338 15.27 -18.83 -7.53
N SER A 339 15.01 -18.63 -8.82
CA SER A 339 15.68 -19.40 -9.86
C SER A 339 17.11 -18.89 -10.08
N ILE A 340 18.04 -19.79 -10.38
CA ILE A 340 19.42 -19.44 -10.78
C ILE A 340 19.45 -18.91 -12.22
N GLU A 341 18.46 -19.29 -13.05
CA GLU A 341 18.29 -18.83 -14.43
C GLU A 341 16.88 -18.28 -14.65
N GLN A 342 16.77 -17.14 -15.35
CA GLN A 342 15.49 -16.57 -15.76
C GLN A 342 14.65 -17.59 -16.54
N HIS A 343 13.40 -17.81 -16.14
CA HIS A 343 12.56 -18.82 -16.76
C HIS A 343 12.18 -18.43 -18.20
N LYS A 344 12.49 -19.31 -19.16
CA LYS A 344 12.16 -19.13 -20.58
C LYS A 344 10.99 -20.06 -20.95
N PRO A 345 9.74 -19.58 -20.86
CA PRO A 345 8.57 -20.43 -21.06
C PRO A 345 8.50 -20.96 -22.49
N LYS A 346 8.48 -22.28 -22.63
CA LYS A 346 8.29 -22.93 -23.94
C LYS A 346 6.83 -22.77 -24.37
N ARG A 347 6.59 -22.36 -25.62
CA ARG A 347 5.25 -22.14 -26.17
C ARG A 347 4.38 -23.39 -26.02
N GLY A 348 3.32 -23.32 -25.21
CA GLY A 348 2.43 -24.45 -24.89
C GLY A 348 2.77 -25.24 -23.62
N ALA A 349 3.79 -24.84 -22.85
CA ALA A 349 4.04 -25.42 -21.52
C ALA A 349 3.01 -24.89 -20.49
N LEU A 350 2.22 -25.81 -19.92
CA LEU A 350 1.24 -25.52 -18.86
C LEU A 350 1.81 -25.77 -17.43
N THR A 351 3.09 -26.12 -17.33
CA THR A 351 3.75 -26.53 -16.07
C THR A 351 5.20 -26.08 -16.05
N VAL A 352 5.60 -25.44 -14.96
CA VAL A 352 7.00 -25.15 -14.62
C VAL A 352 7.44 -26.17 -13.56
N THR A 353 8.43 -26.99 -13.88
CA THR A 353 8.95 -28.01 -12.95
C THR A 353 10.26 -27.53 -12.33
N VAL A 354 10.19 -26.98 -11.12
CA VAL A 354 11.37 -26.70 -10.30
C VAL A 354 11.86 -28.04 -9.71
N GLN A 355 13.13 -28.38 -9.91
CA GLN A 355 13.74 -29.60 -9.36
C GLN A 355 14.91 -29.23 -8.44
N GLY A 356 14.83 -29.68 -7.19
CA GLY A 356 15.80 -29.39 -6.14
C GLY A 356 15.37 -29.98 -4.80
N ILE A 357 16.18 -29.78 -3.75
CA ILE A 357 15.84 -30.18 -2.39
C ILE A 357 15.09 -29.02 -1.72
N VAL A 358 13.81 -29.23 -1.40
CA VAL A 358 12.96 -28.26 -0.67
C VAL A 358 12.68 -28.80 0.73
N GLN A 359 12.85 -27.97 1.77
CA GLN A 359 12.84 -28.39 3.19
C GLN A 359 12.12 -27.32 4.07
N PHE A 360 11.14 -27.71 4.89
CA PHE A 360 10.14 -26.79 5.54
C PHE A 360 10.28 -26.64 7.10
N VAL A 361 9.59 -25.67 7.75
CA VAL A 361 9.71 -25.26 9.21
C VAL A 361 8.38 -24.80 9.90
N ASP A 362 8.07 -24.97 11.21
CA ASP A 362 8.43 -26.04 12.19
C ASP A 362 8.89 -25.69 13.65
N ARG A 363 9.26 -24.44 14.02
CA ARG A 363 10.10 -24.21 15.24
C ARG A 363 9.49 -24.73 16.57
N VAL A 364 10.28 -25.49 17.36
CA VAL A 364 9.92 -26.04 18.69
C VAL A 364 10.14 -25.00 19.80
N ARG A 365 9.04 -24.63 20.47
CA ARG A 365 8.89 -23.91 21.76
C ARG A 365 10.09 -23.09 22.25
#